data_AF-A0A4R6E8D1-F1
#
_entry.id   AF-A0A4R6E8D1-F1
#
_cell.length_a   1.000
_cell.length_b   1.000
_cell.length_c   1.000
_cell.angle_alpha   90.00
_cell.angle_beta   90.00
_cell.angle_gamma   90.00
#
_symmetry.space_group_name_H-M   'P 1'
#
loop_
_entity.id
_entity.type
_entity.pdbx_description
1 polymer ?
#
loop_
_entity_poly.entity_id
_entity_poly.type
_entity_poly.pdbx_seq_one_letter_code
_entity_poly.pdbx_strand_id
1 'polypeptide(L)'
;MTGLAGSRGRGRCYTFAASFLGTGCGNMTSISANLQAVGERIRQAARAAGRAPESVALLAVSKTWPAAAVREAAAAGQRAFGENYVQEGCAKVAELAGLDLEWHFIGPLQSNKTRPVAEAFDWVHSVDRLKIAERLSAQRDVHRPPLQVCIQVNVSGEESKSGVAPAEVEALARAVAALPQLRLRGLMAIPEPSVDPAVLHARFAELRKLRDRLAEAGLALDTLSMGMSHDLEAAVAEGATMVRVGTAIFGERRKA
;
A
#
# COMPACT_ATOMS: atom_id res chain seq x y z
N MET A 1 91.24 1.20 -7.50
CA MET A 1 90.85 2.63 -7.44
C MET A 1 89.45 2.69 -6.84
N THR A 2 89.28 2.63 -5.52
CA THR A 2 89.27 3.73 -4.51
C THR A 2 88.16 4.77 -4.71
N GLY A 3 87.34 4.97 -3.67
CA GLY A 3 86.39 6.08 -3.51
C GLY A 3 84.98 5.57 -3.15
N LEU A 4 84.58 5.35 -1.89
CA LEU A 4 84.34 6.27 -0.76
C LEU A 4 83.26 7.34 -0.98
N ALA A 5 82.35 7.39 0.01
CA ALA A 5 81.58 8.53 0.52
C ALA A 5 80.20 8.87 -0.09
N GLY A 6 79.17 8.66 0.74
CA GLY A 6 78.44 9.77 1.40
C GLY A 6 77.19 10.33 0.71
N SER A 7 76.06 10.31 1.44
CA SER A 7 75.28 11.53 1.79
C SER A 7 73.79 11.25 2.06
N ARG A 8 73.45 11.30 3.35
CA ARG A 8 72.28 11.92 4.01
C ARG A 8 71.01 12.19 3.19
N GLY A 9 69.90 11.56 3.62
CA GLY A 9 68.52 11.99 3.35
C GLY A 9 67.65 11.84 4.60
N ARG A 10 67.11 12.96 5.11
CA ARG A 10 66.23 13.06 6.28
C ARG A 10 64.84 12.49 5.96
N GLY A 11 64.19 11.81 6.91
CA GLY A 11 62.80 11.37 6.73
C GLY A 11 62.16 10.77 7.98
N ARG A 12 61.64 11.66 8.85
CA ARG A 12 60.43 11.51 9.69
C ARG A 12 60.04 10.08 10.15
N CYS A 13 60.28 9.80 11.43
CA CYS A 13 59.54 8.80 12.19
C CYS A 13 58.59 9.55 13.12
N TYR A 14 57.29 9.51 12.83
CA TYR A 14 56.25 9.80 13.81
C TYR A 14 55.26 8.65 13.78
N THR A 15 55.36 7.84 14.82
CA THR A 15 54.39 6.85 15.27
C THR A 15 53.03 7.53 15.41
N PHE A 16 52.01 7.05 14.69
CA PHE A 16 50.63 7.32 15.05
C PHE A 16 49.94 6.00 15.33
N ALA A 17 49.59 5.85 16.61
CA ALA A 17 48.94 4.69 17.16
C ALA A 17 47.51 4.56 16.63
N ALA A 18 47.08 3.31 16.51
CA ALA A 18 45.72 2.92 16.23
C ALA A 18 44.75 3.50 17.27
N SER A 19 43.59 3.94 16.80
CA SER A 19 42.39 4.09 17.61
C SER A 19 41.20 3.76 16.72
N PHE A 20 40.86 2.48 16.72
CA PHE A 20 39.60 1.94 16.22
C PHE A 20 38.52 2.35 17.22
N LEU A 21 37.68 3.31 16.86
CA LEU A 21 36.39 3.53 17.52
C LEU A 21 35.36 3.74 16.43
N GLY A 22 34.49 2.75 16.30
CA GLY A 22 33.33 2.79 15.44
C GLY A 22 32.31 3.81 15.94
N THR A 23 31.58 4.40 14.99
CA THR A 23 30.24 4.95 15.23
C THR A 23 29.59 5.17 13.87
N GLY A 24 28.40 4.60 13.67
CA GLY A 24 27.59 4.84 12.47
C GLY A 24 26.86 3.64 11.90
N CYS A 25 26.49 2.62 12.69
CA CYS A 25 25.51 1.64 12.26
C CYS A 25 24.12 2.28 12.37
N GLY A 26 23.69 2.99 11.33
CA GLY A 26 22.26 3.27 11.16
C GLY A 26 21.58 1.93 10.92
N ASN A 27 20.65 1.55 11.79
CA ASN A 27 19.90 0.29 11.68
C ASN A 27 19.12 0.24 10.35
N MET A 28 19.76 -0.25 9.29
CA MET A 28 19.08 -0.67 8.06
C MET A 28 18.48 -2.05 8.32
N THR A 29 17.29 -2.09 8.91
CA THR A 29 16.49 -3.31 8.93
C THR A 29 16.12 -3.69 7.50
N SER A 30 16.26 -4.96 7.13
CA SER A 30 15.93 -5.43 5.78
C SER A 30 14.42 -5.35 5.52
N ILE A 31 14.00 -5.31 4.25
CA ILE A 31 12.56 -5.32 3.89
C ILE A 31 11.87 -6.55 4.50
N SER A 32 12.56 -7.68 4.54
CA SER A 32 12.07 -8.92 5.18
C SER A 32 11.77 -8.73 6.68
N ALA A 33 12.69 -8.14 7.44
CA ALA A 33 12.49 -7.87 8.86
C ALA A 33 11.31 -6.90 9.10
N ASN A 34 11.20 -5.88 8.24
CA ASN A 34 10.12 -4.91 8.29
C ASN A 34 8.76 -5.54 7.98
N LEU A 35 8.67 -6.42 6.97
CA LEU A 35 7.45 -7.18 6.66
C LEU A 35 7.04 -8.08 7.83
N GLN A 36 7.97 -8.77 8.47
CA GLN A 36 7.70 -9.60 9.64
C GLN A 36 7.15 -8.75 10.79
N ALA A 37 7.76 -7.59 11.07
CA ALA A 37 7.32 -6.68 12.12
C ALA A 37 5.91 -6.13 11.85
N VAL A 38 5.63 -5.69 10.62
CA VAL A 38 4.29 -5.21 10.22
C VAL A 38 3.26 -6.35 10.29
N GLY A 39 3.60 -7.55 9.82
CA GLY A 39 2.73 -8.72 9.90
C GLY A 39 2.39 -9.11 11.34
N GLU A 40 3.37 -9.08 12.25
CA GLU A 40 3.13 -9.29 13.69
C GLU A 40 2.22 -8.20 14.27
N ARG A 41 2.48 -6.93 13.96
CA ARG A 41 1.65 -5.80 14.39
C ARG A 41 0.19 -5.95 13.98
N ILE A 42 -0.07 -6.40 12.74
CA ILE A 42 -1.43 -6.70 12.25
C ILE A 42 -2.07 -7.84 13.07
N ARG A 43 -1.34 -8.94 13.27
CA ARG A 43 -1.84 -10.09 14.03
C ARG A 43 -2.15 -9.73 15.49
N GLN A 44 -1.34 -8.86 16.11
CA GLN A 44 -1.60 -8.35 17.46
C GLN A 44 -2.83 -7.46 17.50
N ALA A 45 -2.97 -6.52 16.56
CA ALA A 45 -4.15 -5.66 16.46
C ALA A 45 -5.43 -6.49 16.27
N ALA A 46 -5.40 -7.52 15.42
CA ALA A 46 -6.53 -8.40 15.20
C ALA A 46 -6.91 -9.16 16.47
N ARG A 47 -5.93 -9.72 17.21
CA ARG A 47 -6.18 -10.39 18.49
C ARG A 47 -6.77 -9.44 19.54
N ALA A 48 -6.23 -8.22 19.65
CA ALA A 48 -6.73 -7.20 20.56
C ALA A 48 -8.19 -6.80 20.25
N ALA A 49 -8.59 -6.86 18.98
CA ALA A 49 -9.96 -6.65 18.53
C ALA A 49 -10.86 -7.89 18.65
N GLY A 50 -10.38 -9.01 19.21
CA GLY A 50 -11.13 -10.27 19.31
C GLY A 50 -11.35 -10.97 17.96
N ARG A 51 -10.50 -10.71 16.97
CA ARG A 51 -10.59 -11.25 15.60
C ARG A 51 -9.50 -12.29 15.33
N ALA A 52 -9.75 -13.14 14.33
CA ALA A 52 -8.75 -14.08 13.86
C ALA A 52 -7.52 -13.33 13.28
N PRO A 53 -6.28 -13.74 13.62
CA PRO A 53 -5.05 -13.07 13.17
C PRO A 53 -4.92 -12.92 11.64
N GLU A 54 -5.48 -13.86 10.88
CA GLU A 54 -5.48 -13.94 9.42
C GLU A 54 -6.62 -13.14 8.76
N SER A 55 -7.53 -12.56 9.55
CA SER A 55 -8.69 -11.82 9.03
C SER A 55 -8.36 -10.45 8.42
N VAL A 56 -7.08 -10.04 8.46
CA VAL A 56 -6.59 -8.76 7.94
C VAL A 56 -5.39 -9.01 7.02
N ALA A 57 -5.57 -8.70 5.75
CA ALA A 57 -4.52 -8.76 4.75
C ALA A 57 -3.61 -7.53 4.80
N LEU A 58 -2.33 -7.73 4.53
CA LEU A 58 -1.36 -6.67 4.33
C LEU A 58 -1.21 -6.36 2.83
N LEU A 59 -1.51 -5.12 2.44
CA LEU A 59 -1.15 -4.57 1.13
C LEU A 59 0.12 -3.72 1.25
N ALA A 60 1.22 -4.17 0.64
CA ALA A 60 2.48 -3.44 0.65
C ALA A 60 2.46 -2.31 -0.39
N VAL A 61 2.52 -1.05 0.05
CA VAL A 61 2.44 0.13 -0.81
C VAL A 61 3.84 0.48 -1.32
N SER A 62 4.12 0.14 -2.58
CA SER A 62 5.44 0.22 -3.21
C SER A 62 5.65 1.44 -4.09
N LYS A 63 4.69 2.38 -4.15
CA LYS A 63 4.85 3.64 -4.90
C LYS A 63 6.16 4.34 -4.55
N THR A 64 6.80 4.96 -5.53
CA THR A 64 8.11 5.62 -5.46
C THR A 64 9.32 4.71 -5.17
N TRP A 65 9.13 3.40 -4.99
CA TRP A 65 10.22 2.43 -4.84
C TRP A 65 10.48 1.68 -6.15
N PRO A 66 11.74 1.36 -6.49
CA PRO A 66 12.06 0.60 -7.70
C PRO A 66 11.52 -0.82 -7.63
N ALA A 67 11.31 -1.45 -8.79
CA ALA A 67 10.89 -2.85 -8.90
C ALA A 67 11.83 -3.83 -8.16
N ALA A 68 13.11 -3.50 -7.99
CA ALA A 68 14.05 -4.26 -7.17
C ALA A 68 13.60 -4.39 -5.70
N ALA A 69 13.05 -3.34 -5.10
CA ALA A 69 12.54 -3.37 -3.73
C ALA A 69 11.26 -4.24 -3.63
N VAL A 70 10.41 -4.21 -4.66
CA VAL A 70 9.24 -5.10 -4.76
C VAL A 70 9.70 -6.56 -4.89
N ARG A 71 10.74 -6.84 -5.66
CA ARG A 71 11.33 -8.17 -5.79
C ARG A 71 11.89 -8.69 -4.47
N GLU A 72 12.55 -7.83 -3.68
CA GLU A 72 13.02 -8.18 -2.34
C GLU A 72 11.85 -8.49 -1.39
N ALA A 73 10.79 -7.68 -1.39
CA ALA A 73 9.57 -7.94 -0.62
C ALA A 73 8.88 -9.25 -1.05
N ALA A 74 8.83 -9.52 -2.36
CA ALA A 74 8.26 -10.75 -2.91
C ALA A 74 9.07 -11.99 -2.53
N ALA A 75 10.40 -11.90 -2.51
CA ALA A 75 11.29 -12.95 -2.02
C ALA A 75 11.09 -13.22 -0.52
N ALA A 76 10.66 -12.22 0.25
CA ALA A 76 10.27 -12.36 1.66
C ALA A 76 8.82 -12.86 1.85
N GLY A 77 8.09 -13.18 0.78
CA GLY A 77 6.77 -13.79 0.81
C GLY A 77 5.59 -12.83 0.61
N GLN A 78 5.82 -11.52 0.46
CA GLN A 78 4.74 -10.57 0.15
C GLN A 78 4.22 -10.81 -1.27
N ARG A 79 2.89 -10.87 -1.45
CA ARG A 79 2.27 -11.14 -2.76
C ARG A 79 1.44 -9.97 -3.31
N ALA A 80 0.82 -9.19 -2.43
CA ALA A 80 -0.04 -8.08 -2.83
C ALA A 80 0.69 -6.73 -2.73
N PHE A 81 0.66 -5.96 -3.82
CA PHE A 81 1.34 -4.66 -3.92
C PHE A 81 0.41 -3.54 -4.38
N GLY A 82 0.52 -2.39 -3.72
CA GLY A 82 -0.29 -1.20 -3.98
C GLY A 82 0.51 -0.08 -4.67
N GLU A 83 -0.01 0.41 -5.80
CA GLU A 83 0.56 1.50 -6.58
C GLU A 83 -0.41 2.69 -6.72
N ASN A 84 0.14 3.90 -6.75
CA ASN A 84 -0.65 5.13 -6.86
C ASN A 84 -0.58 5.78 -8.24
N TYR A 85 0.47 5.51 -9.01
CA TYR A 85 0.74 6.18 -10.28
C TYR A 85 0.68 5.17 -11.41
N VAL A 86 -0.17 5.43 -12.41
CA VAL A 86 -0.47 4.46 -13.47
C VAL A 86 0.78 4.04 -14.24
N GLN A 87 1.59 5.02 -14.67
CA GLN A 87 2.81 4.72 -15.44
C GLN A 87 3.82 3.91 -14.64
N GLU A 88 4.06 4.30 -13.38
CA GLU A 88 4.99 3.59 -12.50
C GLU A 88 4.50 2.17 -12.22
N GLY A 89 3.23 2.00 -11.88
CA GLY A 89 2.66 0.69 -11.57
C GLY A 89 2.65 -0.23 -12.80
N CYS A 90 2.23 0.25 -13.97
CA CYS A 90 2.29 -0.55 -15.20
C CYS A 90 3.72 -0.97 -15.55
N ALA A 91 4.72 -0.11 -15.34
CA ALA A 91 6.12 -0.46 -15.56
C ALA A 91 6.57 -1.60 -14.62
N LYS A 92 6.20 -1.55 -13.34
CA LYS A 92 6.50 -2.62 -12.36
C LYS A 92 5.78 -3.92 -12.67
N VAL A 93 4.49 -3.87 -13.02
CA VAL A 93 3.70 -5.04 -13.43
C VAL A 93 4.42 -5.76 -14.59
N ALA A 94 4.86 -5.01 -15.60
CA ALA A 94 5.58 -5.55 -16.74
C ALA A 94 6.95 -6.13 -16.36
N GLU A 95 7.75 -5.40 -15.57
CA GLU A 95 9.09 -5.85 -15.15
C GLU A 95 9.04 -7.10 -14.24
N LEU A 96 7.95 -7.27 -13.48
CA LEU A 96 7.78 -8.30 -12.47
C LEU A 96 6.77 -9.38 -12.86
N ALA A 97 6.35 -9.43 -14.12
CA ALA A 97 5.33 -10.36 -14.61
C ALA A 97 5.65 -11.85 -14.32
N GLY A 98 6.92 -12.21 -14.19
CA GLY A 98 7.36 -13.57 -13.85
C GLY A 98 7.22 -13.97 -12.37
N LEU A 99 6.75 -13.08 -11.49
CA LEU A 99 6.66 -13.32 -10.04
C LEU A 99 5.25 -13.66 -9.51
N ASP A 100 4.24 -13.66 -10.39
CA ASP A 100 2.83 -13.94 -10.05
C ASP A 100 2.35 -13.15 -8.81
N LEU A 101 2.40 -11.82 -8.93
CA LEU A 101 2.03 -10.88 -7.88
C LEU A 101 0.64 -10.30 -8.12
N GLU A 102 -0.07 -10.01 -7.03
CA GLU A 102 -1.38 -9.33 -7.06
C GLU A 102 -1.17 -7.82 -7.02
N TRP A 103 -1.69 -7.11 -8.03
CA TRP A 103 -1.49 -5.67 -8.16
C TRP A 103 -2.76 -4.86 -7.89
N HIS A 104 -2.64 -3.89 -6.99
CA HIS A 104 -3.72 -3.00 -6.58
C HIS A 104 -3.42 -1.57 -6.97
N PHE A 105 -4.31 -0.96 -7.76
CA PHE A 105 -4.28 0.48 -7.98
C PHE A 105 -5.07 1.18 -6.88
N ILE A 106 -4.38 2.01 -6.09
CA ILE A 106 -4.95 2.68 -4.90
C ILE A 106 -4.83 4.21 -4.97
N GLY A 107 -4.36 4.75 -6.09
CA GLY A 107 -4.30 6.19 -6.36
C GLY A 107 -5.57 6.75 -6.99
N PRO A 108 -5.74 8.08 -7.07
CA PRO A 108 -6.85 8.68 -7.80
C PRO A 108 -6.79 8.31 -9.29
N LEU A 109 -7.93 7.91 -9.87
CA LEU A 109 -7.98 7.45 -11.27
C LEU A 109 -8.66 8.48 -12.19
N GLN A 110 -7.89 8.98 -13.15
CA GLN A 110 -8.40 9.84 -14.21
C GLN A 110 -8.99 9.01 -15.34
N SER A 111 -10.06 9.50 -15.97
CA SER A 111 -10.80 8.78 -17.01
C SER A 111 -9.90 8.37 -18.19
N ASN A 112 -8.95 9.21 -18.59
CA ASN A 112 -8.01 8.93 -19.69
C ASN A 112 -6.92 7.90 -19.33
N LYS A 113 -6.85 7.44 -18.08
CA LYS A 113 -5.87 6.46 -17.60
C LYS A 113 -6.49 5.13 -17.16
N THR A 114 -7.80 4.96 -17.34
CA THR A 114 -8.50 3.71 -16.96
C THR A 114 -8.03 2.50 -17.75
N ARG A 115 -7.67 2.64 -19.04
CA ARG A 115 -7.34 1.50 -19.90
C ARG A 115 -6.06 0.78 -19.43
N PRO A 116 -4.91 1.46 -19.24
CA PRO A 116 -3.73 0.81 -18.70
C PRO A 116 -3.97 0.13 -17.35
N VAL A 117 -4.83 0.71 -16.51
CA VAL A 117 -5.19 0.11 -15.22
C VAL A 117 -6.01 -1.17 -15.41
N ALA A 118 -7.04 -1.15 -16.24
CA ALA A 118 -7.88 -2.31 -16.54
C ALA A 118 -7.09 -3.45 -17.20
N GLU A 119 -6.05 -3.13 -17.98
CA GLU A 119 -5.20 -4.11 -18.66
C GLU A 119 -4.09 -4.69 -17.78
N ALA A 120 -3.64 -3.98 -16.74
CA ALA A 120 -2.48 -4.38 -15.95
C ALA A 120 -2.81 -4.90 -14.54
N PHE A 121 -3.79 -4.29 -13.85
CA PHE A 121 -4.02 -4.51 -12.41
C PHE A 121 -5.08 -5.58 -12.14
N ASP A 122 -5.08 -6.11 -10.92
CA ASP A 122 -6.06 -7.07 -10.42
C ASP A 122 -7.13 -6.39 -9.57
N TRP A 123 -6.77 -5.29 -8.92
CA TRP A 123 -7.64 -4.50 -8.05
C TRP A 123 -7.61 -2.99 -8.35
N VAL A 124 -8.74 -2.31 -8.17
CA VAL A 124 -8.84 -0.84 -8.10
C VAL A 124 -9.63 -0.44 -6.85
N HIS A 125 -9.01 0.34 -5.97
CA HIS A 125 -9.61 0.70 -4.68
C HIS A 125 -10.28 2.08 -4.68
N SER A 126 -10.05 2.85 -5.73
CA SER A 126 -10.31 4.29 -5.80
C SER A 126 -11.53 4.64 -6.68
N VAL A 127 -12.49 3.72 -6.83
CA VAL A 127 -13.68 4.00 -7.66
C VAL A 127 -14.58 4.96 -6.88
N ASP A 128 -14.72 6.19 -7.38
CA ASP A 128 -15.47 7.27 -6.72
C ASP A 128 -16.63 7.82 -7.58
N ARG A 129 -16.86 7.26 -8.77
CA ARG A 129 -17.95 7.64 -9.67
C ARG A 129 -18.19 6.59 -10.74
N LEU A 130 -19.44 6.49 -11.19
CA LEU A 130 -19.87 5.46 -12.14
C LEU A 130 -19.07 5.49 -13.45
N LYS A 131 -18.78 6.67 -13.99
CA LYS A 131 -17.99 6.85 -15.21
C LYS A 131 -16.63 6.15 -15.18
N ILE A 132 -15.97 6.07 -14.02
CA ILE A 132 -14.69 5.36 -13.91
C ILE A 132 -14.90 3.85 -13.93
N ALA A 133 -15.90 3.36 -13.21
CA ALA A 133 -16.25 1.94 -13.20
C ALA A 133 -16.67 1.43 -14.59
N GLU A 134 -17.55 2.15 -15.29
CA GLU A 134 -17.99 1.79 -16.65
C GLU A 134 -16.80 1.67 -17.61
N ARG A 135 -15.84 2.61 -17.51
CA ARG A 135 -14.65 2.58 -18.36
C ARG A 135 -13.73 1.43 -18.02
N LEU A 136 -13.53 1.12 -16.73
CA LEU A 136 -12.75 -0.05 -16.31
C LEU A 136 -13.39 -1.34 -16.81
N SER A 137 -14.71 -1.49 -16.62
CA SER A 137 -15.51 -2.62 -17.10
C SER A 137 -15.37 -2.81 -18.61
N ALA A 138 -15.58 -1.76 -19.40
CA ALA A 138 -15.52 -1.81 -20.85
C ALA A 138 -14.10 -2.03 -21.43
N GLN A 139 -13.06 -1.80 -20.62
CA GLN A 139 -11.65 -1.90 -21.05
C GLN A 139 -10.95 -3.14 -20.48
N ARG A 140 -11.58 -3.86 -19.56
CA ARG A 140 -11.04 -5.10 -19.02
C ARG A 140 -11.13 -6.19 -20.09
N ASP A 141 -10.01 -6.84 -20.34
CA ASP A 141 -9.94 -8.00 -21.21
C ASP A 141 -10.83 -9.13 -20.66
N VAL A 142 -11.71 -9.64 -21.51
CA VAL A 142 -12.66 -10.72 -21.20
C VAL A 142 -11.98 -12.05 -20.90
N HIS A 143 -10.72 -12.22 -21.30
CA HIS A 143 -9.92 -13.41 -21.00
C HIS A 143 -9.22 -13.33 -19.65
N ARG A 144 -9.26 -12.18 -18.97
CA ARG A 144 -8.76 -12.02 -17.60
C ARG A 144 -9.88 -12.21 -16.58
N PRO A 145 -9.56 -12.56 -15.33
CA PRO A 145 -10.52 -12.49 -14.24
C PRO A 145 -11.12 -11.07 -14.15
N PRO A 146 -12.39 -10.93 -13.71
CA PRO A 146 -12.98 -9.63 -13.44
C PRO A 146 -12.09 -8.78 -12.55
N LEU A 147 -11.97 -7.50 -12.88
CA LEU A 147 -11.21 -6.55 -12.08
C LEU A 147 -11.93 -6.36 -10.73
N GLN A 148 -11.21 -6.62 -9.64
CA GLN A 148 -11.73 -6.47 -8.30
C GLN A 148 -11.80 -4.98 -7.96
N VAL A 149 -12.91 -4.51 -7.41
CA VAL A 149 -13.06 -3.08 -7.10
C VAL A 149 -13.55 -2.81 -5.70
N CYS A 150 -13.02 -1.75 -5.09
CA CYS A 150 -13.62 -1.09 -3.95
C CYS A 150 -14.14 0.30 -4.34
N ILE A 151 -15.23 0.72 -3.72
CA ILE A 151 -15.71 2.10 -3.80
C ILE A 151 -14.98 2.94 -2.75
N GLN A 152 -14.39 4.05 -3.17
CA GLN A 152 -13.78 5.01 -2.27
C GLN A 152 -14.86 5.91 -1.66
N VAL A 153 -14.91 5.96 -0.33
CA VAL A 153 -15.88 6.76 0.42
C VAL A 153 -15.16 7.88 1.16
N ASN A 154 -15.72 9.09 1.06
CA ASN A 154 -15.30 10.23 1.86
C ASN A 154 -16.01 10.21 3.23
N VAL A 155 -15.40 9.53 4.21
CA VAL A 155 -15.88 9.46 5.61
C VAL A 155 -15.46 10.67 6.45
N SER A 156 -14.79 11.67 5.85
CA SER A 156 -14.35 12.87 6.59
C SER A 156 -15.28 14.07 6.39
N GLY A 157 -16.19 14.01 5.41
CA GLY A 157 -17.21 15.04 5.16
C GLY A 157 -16.72 16.33 4.50
N GLU A 158 -15.42 16.46 4.23
CA GLU A 158 -14.86 17.62 3.55
C GLU A 158 -14.96 17.48 2.03
N GLU A 159 -15.50 18.49 1.34
CA GLU A 159 -15.64 18.50 -0.13
C GLU A 159 -14.29 18.37 -0.88
N SER A 160 -13.18 18.72 -0.23
CA SER A 160 -11.84 18.67 -0.83
C SER A 160 -11.28 17.25 -0.98
N LYS A 161 -11.89 16.24 -0.34
CA LYS A 161 -11.37 14.87 -0.29
C LYS A 161 -12.01 13.99 -1.36
N SER A 162 -11.22 13.07 -1.91
CA SER A 162 -11.68 12.11 -2.91
C SER A 162 -12.58 11.02 -2.30
N GLY A 163 -13.56 10.57 -3.09
CA GLY A 163 -14.52 9.54 -2.70
C GLY A 163 -15.96 10.05 -2.77
N VAL A 164 -16.91 9.12 -2.87
CA VAL A 164 -18.35 9.45 -2.82
C VAL A 164 -18.77 9.82 -1.40
N ALA A 165 -19.82 10.64 -1.29
CA ALA A 165 -20.44 10.88 0.00
C ALA A 165 -21.10 9.58 0.52
N PRO A 166 -21.15 9.34 1.85
CA PRO A 166 -21.79 8.16 2.44
C PRO A 166 -23.22 7.89 1.93
N ALA A 167 -23.98 8.95 1.65
CA ALA A 167 -25.36 8.86 1.15
C ALA A 167 -25.45 8.34 -0.30
N GLU A 168 -24.39 8.48 -1.10
CA GLU A 168 -24.36 8.09 -2.52
C GLU A 168 -23.78 6.68 -2.73
N VAL A 169 -23.20 6.09 -1.69
CA VAL A 169 -22.50 4.80 -1.74
C VAL A 169 -23.40 3.68 -2.26
N GLU A 170 -24.65 3.59 -1.77
CA GLU A 170 -25.54 2.50 -2.15
C GLU A 170 -25.92 2.55 -3.64
N ALA A 171 -26.26 3.75 -4.15
CA ALA A 171 -26.59 3.93 -5.56
C ALA A 171 -25.40 3.55 -6.45
N LEU A 172 -24.18 4.01 -6.10
CA LEU A 172 -22.98 3.65 -6.85
C LEU A 172 -22.66 2.15 -6.73
N ALA A 173 -22.80 1.55 -5.55
CA ALA A 173 -22.53 0.13 -5.32
C ALA A 173 -23.42 -0.77 -6.19
N ARG A 174 -24.73 -0.47 -6.27
CA ARG A 174 -25.66 -1.20 -7.15
C ARG A 174 -25.27 -1.08 -8.62
N ALA A 175 -24.93 0.14 -9.06
CA ALA A 175 -24.52 0.36 -10.44
C ALA A 175 -23.20 -0.36 -10.78
N VAL A 176 -22.21 -0.32 -9.89
CA VAL A 176 -20.91 -0.98 -10.08
C VAL A 176 -21.05 -2.51 -10.05
N ALA A 177 -21.88 -3.05 -9.16
CA ALA A 177 -22.11 -4.50 -9.06
C ALA A 177 -22.80 -5.08 -10.31
N ALA A 178 -23.52 -4.25 -11.09
CA ALA A 178 -24.16 -4.66 -12.33
C ALA A 178 -23.21 -4.64 -13.55
N LEU A 179 -22.01 -4.07 -13.42
CA LEU A 179 -21.07 -3.96 -14.53
C LEU A 179 -20.37 -5.31 -14.80
N PRO A 180 -20.35 -5.78 -16.06
CA PRO A 180 -19.59 -6.97 -16.41
C PRO A 180 -18.09 -6.72 -16.22
N GLN A 181 -17.29 -7.78 -16.11
CA GLN A 181 -15.83 -7.68 -15.98
C GLN A 181 -15.32 -6.91 -14.74
N LEU A 182 -16.22 -6.46 -13.86
CA LEU A 182 -15.88 -5.98 -12.52
C LEU A 182 -16.46 -6.93 -11.49
N ARG A 183 -15.81 -6.98 -10.33
CA ARG A 183 -16.38 -7.60 -9.13
C ARG A 183 -16.26 -6.59 -8.00
N LEU A 184 -17.41 -6.08 -7.55
CA LEU A 184 -17.45 -5.23 -6.36
C LEU A 184 -17.15 -6.09 -5.13
N ARG A 185 -16.06 -5.76 -4.44
CA ARG A 185 -15.57 -6.50 -3.27
C ARG A 185 -15.76 -5.75 -1.98
N GLY A 186 -15.77 -4.42 -2.03
CA GLY A 186 -15.60 -3.67 -0.81
C GLY A 186 -15.73 -2.17 -0.90
N LEU A 187 -15.41 -1.56 0.24
CA LEU A 187 -15.27 -0.13 0.39
C LEU A 187 -13.83 0.20 0.77
N MET A 188 -13.40 1.40 0.42
CA MET A 188 -12.11 1.96 0.76
C MET A 188 -12.29 3.35 1.36
N ALA A 189 -11.50 3.68 2.38
CA ALA A 189 -11.38 5.05 2.85
C ALA A 189 -9.92 5.40 3.19
N ILE A 190 -9.64 6.69 3.05
CA ILE A 190 -8.45 7.35 3.58
C ILE A 190 -8.98 8.48 4.46
N PRO A 191 -9.28 8.21 5.74
CA PRO A 191 -9.70 9.25 6.66
C PRO A 191 -8.62 10.32 6.77
N GLU A 192 -9.05 11.55 7.02
CA GLU A 192 -8.10 12.58 7.39
C GLU A 192 -7.44 12.21 8.74
N PRO A 193 -6.13 12.50 8.91
CA PRO A 193 -5.48 12.36 10.21
C PRO A 193 -6.20 13.17 11.28
N SER A 194 -6.43 12.56 12.44
CA SER A 194 -6.97 13.25 13.61
C SER A 194 -6.05 12.95 14.79
N VAL A 195 -5.82 13.96 15.63
CA VAL A 195 -5.14 13.76 16.92
C VAL A 195 -6.08 13.16 17.97
N ASP A 196 -7.40 13.24 17.74
CA ASP A 196 -8.40 12.60 18.57
C ASP A 196 -8.65 11.17 18.07
N PRO A 197 -8.27 10.13 18.85
CA PRO A 197 -8.53 8.74 18.50
C PRO A 197 -10.01 8.44 18.30
N ALA A 198 -10.91 9.06 19.07
CA ALA A 198 -12.34 8.80 18.96
C ALA A 198 -12.90 9.20 17.58
N VAL A 199 -12.43 10.33 17.04
CA VAL A 199 -12.79 10.80 15.69
C VAL A 199 -12.29 9.81 14.63
N LEU A 200 -11.05 9.35 14.75
CA LEU A 200 -10.47 8.39 13.80
C LEU A 200 -11.22 7.05 13.81
N HIS A 201 -11.52 6.53 14.99
CA HIS A 201 -12.35 5.33 15.16
C HIS A 201 -13.75 5.52 14.57
N ALA A 202 -14.41 6.65 14.83
CA ALA A 202 -15.73 6.94 14.27
C ALA A 202 -15.74 6.92 12.72
N ARG A 203 -14.70 7.48 12.09
CA ARG A 203 -14.54 7.50 10.62
C ARG A 203 -14.37 6.08 10.04
N PHE A 204 -13.60 5.20 10.68
CA PHE A 204 -13.51 3.80 10.25
C PHE A 204 -14.79 3.01 10.53
N ALA A 205 -15.42 3.24 11.68
CA ALA A 205 -16.69 2.62 12.04
C ALA A 205 -17.81 2.99 11.05
N GLU A 206 -17.82 4.22 10.52
CA GLU A 206 -18.75 4.64 9.49
C GLU A 206 -18.60 3.79 8.21
N LEU A 207 -17.37 3.53 7.76
CA LEU A 207 -17.12 2.67 6.60
C LEU A 207 -17.62 1.24 6.83
N ARG A 208 -17.40 0.69 8.03
CA ARG A 208 -17.95 -0.63 8.42
C ARG A 208 -19.47 -0.64 8.36
N LYS A 209 -20.13 0.35 8.96
CA LYS A 209 -21.60 0.48 8.96
C LYS A 209 -22.17 0.66 7.55
N LEU A 210 -21.45 1.32 6.65
CA LEU A 210 -21.83 1.40 5.24
C LEU A 210 -21.78 0.03 4.58
N ARG A 211 -20.71 -0.74 4.77
CA ARG A 211 -20.61 -2.12 4.27
C ARG A 211 -21.73 -3.00 4.80
N ASP A 212 -22.06 -2.91 6.10
CA ASP A 212 -23.13 -3.70 6.71
C ASP A 212 -24.50 -3.39 6.10
N ARG A 213 -24.81 -2.11 5.92
CA ARG A 213 -26.04 -1.69 5.21
C ARG A 213 -26.10 -2.22 3.78
N LEU A 214 -24.99 -2.22 3.05
CA LEU A 214 -24.93 -2.80 1.70
C LEU A 214 -25.20 -4.31 1.72
N ALA A 215 -24.64 -5.03 2.70
CA ALA A 215 -24.88 -6.46 2.86
C ALA A 215 -26.36 -6.77 3.14
N GLU A 216 -27.00 -6.01 4.05
CA GLU A 216 -28.45 -6.08 4.30
C GLU A 216 -29.27 -5.79 3.03
N ALA A 217 -28.76 -4.91 2.17
CA ALA A 217 -29.38 -4.52 0.91
C ALA A 217 -29.09 -5.48 -0.27
N GLY A 218 -28.50 -6.65 0.01
CA GLY A 218 -28.22 -7.72 -0.95
C GLY A 218 -26.84 -7.69 -1.61
N LEU A 219 -25.96 -6.76 -1.21
CA LEU A 219 -24.60 -6.61 -1.72
C LEU A 219 -23.59 -7.02 -0.65
N ALA A 220 -23.38 -8.33 -0.50
CA ALA A 220 -22.39 -8.85 0.44
C ALA A 220 -20.95 -8.52 -0.01
N LEU A 221 -20.30 -7.63 0.75
CA LEU A 221 -18.93 -7.18 0.51
C LEU A 221 -17.98 -7.79 1.56
N ASP A 222 -16.83 -8.28 1.12
CA ASP A 222 -15.83 -8.94 1.97
C ASP A 222 -14.60 -8.06 2.27
N THR A 223 -14.51 -6.88 1.65
CA THR A 223 -13.32 -6.04 1.72
C THR A 223 -13.61 -4.67 2.35
N LEU A 224 -12.84 -4.34 3.40
CA LEU A 224 -12.71 -2.99 3.96
C LEU A 224 -11.23 -2.60 3.88
N SER A 225 -10.89 -1.88 2.83
CA SER A 225 -9.54 -1.35 2.60
C SER A 225 -9.40 -0.04 3.37
N MET A 226 -8.86 -0.09 4.59
CA MET A 226 -8.68 1.08 5.44
C MET A 226 -7.55 0.85 6.46
N GLY A 227 -6.91 1.93 6.90
CA GLY A 227 -5.72 1.86 7.76
C GLY A 227 -4.41 1.85 6.97
N MET A 228 -3.44 2.57 7.52
CA MET A 228 -2.09 2.81 7.06
C MET A 228 -1.12 2.71 8.25
N SER A 229 0.16 3.04 8.06
CA SER A 229 1.18 2.87 9.10
C SER A 229 0.86 3.49 10.47
N HIS A 230 0.10 4.60 10.52
CA HIS A 230 -0.12 5.35 11.77
C HIS A 230 -1.46 5.05 12.45
N ASP A 231 -2.41 4.45 11.73
CA ASP A 231 -3.79 4.26 12.13
C ASP A 231 -4.26 2.80 11.94
N LEU A 232 -3.31 1.88 11.72
CA LEU A 232 -3.54 0.45 11.51
C LEU A 232 -4.35 -0.19 12.64
N GLU A 233 -3.97 0.02 13.90
CA GLU A 233 -4.65 -0.58 15.05
C GLU A 233 -6.10 -0.13 15.13
N ALA A 234 -6.34 1.18 14.97
CA ALA A 234 -7.68 1.74 14.96
C ALA A 234 -8.53 1.16 13.81
N ALA A 235 -7.96 1.08 12.61
CA ALA A 235 -8.63 0.50 11.45
C ALA A 235 -8.99 -0.98 11.67
N VAL A 236 -8.07 -1.77 12.23
CA VAL A 236 -8.28 -3.19 12.52
C VAL A 236 -9.35 -3.39 13.59
N ALA A 237 -9.31 -2.58 14.66
CA ALA A 237 -10.35 -2.57 15.69
C ALA A 237 -11.73 -2.27 15.12
N GLU A 238 -11.80 -1.40 14.11
CA GLU A 238 -13.05 -1.05 13.45
C GLU A 238 -13.44 -1.96 12.27
N GLY A 239 -12.72 -3.06 12.05
CA GLY A 239 -13.13 -4.11 11.12
C GLY A 239 -12.42 -4.09 9.76
N ALA A 240 -11.29 -3.39 9.61
CA ALA A 240 -10.49 -3.44 8.39
C ALA A 240 -10.18 -4.90 8.03
N THR A 241 -10.31 -5.25 6.75
CA THR A 241 -9.89 -6.56 6.23
C THR A 241 -8.64 -6.46 5.38
N MET A 242 -8.24 -5.23 5.02
CA MET A 242 -6.98 -4.96 4.34
C MET A 242 -6.40 -3.62 4.82
N VAL A 243 -5.14 -3.63 5.25
CA VAL A 243 -4.38 -2.44 5.65
C VAL A 243 -3.26 -2.14 4.65
N ARG A 244 -2.96 -0.86 4.42
CA ARG A 244 -2.06 -0.40 3.36
C ARG A 244 -0.80 0.23 3.94
N VAL A 245 0.31 -0.48 3.92
CA VAL A 245 1.54 -0.05 4.61
C VAL A 245 2.66 0.17 3.62
N GLY A 246 3.32 1.34 3.67
CA GLY A 246 4.45 1.69 2.80
C GLY A 246 5.73 1.94 3.60
N THR A 247 5.82 3.09 4.26
CA THR A 247 7.02 3.54 5.00
C THR A 247 7.55 2.52 5.99
N ALA A 248 6.68 1.81 6.70
CA ALA A 248 7.12 0.81 7.69
C ALA A 248 7.71 -0.46 7.05
N ILE A 249 7.54 -0.67 5.73
CA ILE A 249 8.10 -1.80 4.99
C ILE A 249 9.38 -1.37 4.26
N PHE A 250 9.29 -0.32 3.46
CA PHE A 250 10.37 0.08 2.56
C PHE A 250 11.31 1.15 3.16
N GLY A 251 10.92 1.78 4.26
CA GLY A 251 11.65 2.86 4.90
C GLY A 251 11.20 4.25 4.46
N GLU A 252 11.88 5.26 4.99
CA GLU A 252 11.64 6.65 4.60
C GLU A 252 12.28 6.95 3.23
N ARG A 253 11.56 7.75 2.44
CA ARG A 253 12.06 8.21 1.15
C ARG A 253 13.32 9.04 1.36
N ARG A 254 14.44 8.68 0.74
CA ARG A 254 15.51 9.65 0.50
C ARG A 254 14.95 10.69 -0.47
N LYS A 255 14.67 11.89 0.03
CA LYS A 255 14.46 13.04 -0.85
C LYS A 255 15.78 13.26 -1.58
N ALA A 256 15.80 12.99 -2.88
CA ALA A 256 16.86 13.47 -3.75
C ALA A 256 16.78 15.00 -3.85
#